data_AF-Q9Z675-F1
#
_entry.id   AF-Q9Z675-F1
#
_cell.length_a   1.000
_cell.length_b   1.000
_cell.length_c   1.000
_cell.angle_alpha   90.00
_cell.angle_beta   90.00
_cell.angle_gamma   90.00
#
_symmetry.space_group_name_H-M   'P 1'
#
loop_
_entity.id
_entity.type
_entity.pdbx_description
1 polymer ?
#
loop_
_entity_poly.entity_id
_entity_poly.type
_entity_poly.pdbx_seq_one_letter_code
_entity_poly.pdbx_strand_id
1 'polypeptide(L)'
;MERILRENPNFVAEPFLGEKEPHISFEFFPPKNEEADKLLWQSVERLAPLKPRFMSVTYGAGGSTRERTRATVTRIARETTIPAVAHLTCVNASRDEIDDIARDYWDAGIRHIVALRGDPPGGERFQARPDGYANAVELVEGLKRIAPFEISVACYPETHPQALSPEADIEFLKRKFDAGATRAI
;
A
#
# COMPACT_ATOMS: atom_id res chain seq x y z
N MET A 1 -16.47 -18.33 -13.68
CA MET A 1 -16.24 -16.90 -13.42
C MET A 1 -17.07 -16.37 -12.23
N GLU A 2 -18.22 -16.98 -11.91
CA GLU A 2 -19.09 -16.54 -10.79
C GLU A 2 -18.75 -17.09 -9.39
N ARG A 3 -17.71 -17.93 -9.25
CA ARG A 3 -17.39 -18.60 -7.97
C ARG A 3 -16.35 -17.89 -7.10
N ILE A 4 -15.58 -16.94 -7.66
CA ILE A 4 -14.46 -16.28 -6.96
C ILE A 4 -14.87 -14.96 -6.29
N LEU A 5 -16.02 -14.39 -6.64
CA LEU A 5 -16.53 -13.15 -6.04
C LEU A 5 -17.32 -13.35 -4.72
N ARG A 6 -17.50 -14.60 -4.25
CA ARG A 6 -18.35 -14.91 -3.09
C ARG A 6 -17.62 -15.15 -1.76
N GLU A 7 -16.29 -15.09 -1.72
CA GLU A 7 -15.53 -15.46 -0.50
C GLU A 7 -14.90 -14.29 0.27
N ASN A 8 -15.27 -13.03 -0.01
CA ASN A 8 -14.94 -11.92 0.90
C ASN A 8 -15.95 -10.76 0.84
N PRO A 9 -17.04 -10.81 1.64
CA PRO A 9 -18.07 -9.77 1.65
C PRO A 9 -17.62 -8.43 2.27
N ASN A 10 -16.37 -8.29 2.74
CA ASN A 10 -15.91 -7.09 3.46
C ASN A 10 -15.31 -5.99 2.58
N PHE A 11 -15.13 -6.20 1.27
CA PHE A 11 -14.39 -5.26 0.43
C PHE A 11 -15.11 -4.99 -0.90
N VAL A 12 -16.28 -4.39 -0.77
CA VAL A 12 -16.86 -3.55 -1.83
C VAL A 12 -16.55 -2.11 -1.45
N ALA A 13 -16.08 -1.31 -2.42
CA ALA A 13 -15.96 0.13 -2.29
C ALA A 13 -17.39 0.73 -2.28
N GLU A 14 -18.12 0.54 -1.19
CA GLU A 14 -19.43 1.15 -1.03
C GLU A 14 -19.28 2.65 -0.72
N PRO A 15 -20.12 3.52 -1.29
CA PRO A 15 -20.07 4.95 -1.02
C PRO A 15 -20.32 5.24 0.46
N PHE A 16 -19.53 6.16 1.03
CA PHE A 16 -19.68 6.67 2.40
C PHE A 16 -20.99 7.48 2.55
N LEU A 17 -22.11 6.79 2.70
CA LEU A 17 -23.41 7.40 2.96
C LEU A 17 -24.12 6.64 4.09
N GLY A 18 -23.80 6.97 5.35
CA GLY A 18 -24.71 6.70 6.47
C GLY A 18 -24.25 5.76 7.59
N GLU A 19 -22.98 5.33 7.65
CA GLU A 19 -22.49 4.64 8.85
C GLU A 19 -22.24 5.63 10.00
N LYS A 20 -22.79 5.32 11.18
CA LYS A 20 -22.66 6.17 12.39
C LYS A 20 -21.31 6.02 13.10
N GLU A 21 -20.54 4.98 12.78
CA GLU A 21 -19.27 4.67 13.41
C GLU A 21 -18.10 4.90 12.44
N PRO A 22 -17.00 5.52 12.87
CA PRO A 22 -15.83 5.71 12.02
C PRO A 22 -15.18 4.37 11.71
N HIS A 23 -14.87 4.15 10.43
CA HIS A 23 -13.97 3.07 10.05
C HIS A 23 -12.53 3.38 10.46
N ILE A 24 -11.82 2.37 10.95
CA ILE A 24 -10.42 2.47 11.38
C ILE A 24 -9.53 1.50 10.61
N SER A 25 -8.26 1.86 10.46
CA SER A 25 -7.18 1.01 9.96
C SER A 25 -5.92 1.27 10.77
N PHE A 26 -4.99 0.32 10.79
CA PHE A 26 -3.71 0.46 11.48
C PHE A 26 -2.55 0.26 10.53
N GLU A 27 -1.48 1.03 10.73
CA GLU A 27 -0.24 0.92 9.98
C GLU A 27 0.89 0.44 10.90
N PHE A 28 1.65 -0.55 10.43
CA PHE A 28 2.80 -1.11 11.14
C PHE A 28 4.08 -0.92 10.33
N PHE A 29 5.20 -0.80 11.04
CA PHE A 29 6.53 -0.90 10.45
C PHE A 29 7.01 -2.35 10.51
N PRO A 30 7.69 -2.86 9.46
CA PRO A 30 8.25 -4.20 9.48
C PRO A 30 9.29 -4.32 10.61
N PRO A 31 9.27 -5.41 11.40
CA PRO A 31 10.10 -5.54 12.59
C PRO A 31 11.57 -5.69 12.22
N LYS A 32 12.46 -5.06 12.99
CA LYS A 32 13.91 -5.07 12.71
C LYS A 32 14.64 -6.26 13.31
N ASN A 33 14.05 -6.90 14.32
CA ASN A 33 14.61 -8.02 15.08
C ASN A 33 13.46 -8.85 15.70
N GLU A 34 13.79 -9.95 16.37
CA GLU A 34 12.80 -10.87 16.96
C GLU A 34 11.98 -10.24 18.09
N GLU A 35 12.58 -9.36 18.89
CA GLU A 35 11.85 -8.66 19.97
C GLU A 35 10.77 -7.74 19.40
N ALA A 36 11.10 -6.98 18.34
CA ALA A 36 10.16 -6.15 17.62
C ALA A 36 9.08 -6.97 16.90
N ASP A 37 9.40 -8.18 16.40
CA ASP A 37 8.41 -9.07 15.79
C ASP A 37 7.38 -9.54 16.81
N LYS A 38 7.83 -9.96 18.00
CA LYS A 38 6.93 -10.35 19.11
C LYS A 38 6.02 -9.20 19.52
N LEU A 39 6.58 -7.99 19.65
CA LEU A 39 5.81 -6.79 20.01
C LEU A 39 4.79 -6.41 18.93
N LEU A 40 5.19 -6.48 17.66
CA LEU A 40 4.28 -6.24 16.53
C LEU A 40 3.13 -7.23 16.58
N TRP A 41 3.41 -8.52 16.78
CA TRP A 41 2.39 -9.54 16.81
C TRP A 41 1.40 -9.36 17.97
N GLN A 42 1.92 -9.06 19.17
CA GLN A 42 1.06 -8.69 20.32
C GLN A 42 0.17 -7.47 20.00
N SER A 43 0.69 -6.50 19.25
CA SER A 43 -0.08 -5.33 18.82
C SER A 43 -1.17 -5.70 17.81
N VAL A 44 -0.88 -6.56 16.84
CA VAL A 44 -1.85 -7.10 15.88
C VAL A 44 -2.99 -7.82 16.63
N GLU A 45 -2.66 -8.73 17.55
CA GLU A 45 -3.66 -9.47 18.33
C GLU A 45 -4.51 -8.55 19.22
N ARG A 46 -3.91 -7.50 19.79
CA ARG A 46 -4.62 -6.53 20.63
C ARG A 46 -5.56 -5.63 19.83
N LEU A 47 -5.19 -5.27 18.60
CA LEU A 47 -5.95 -4.36 17.75
C LEU A 47 -6.99 -5.08 16.89
N ALA A 48 -6.81 -6.38 16.61
CA ALA A 48 -7.71 -7.16 15.78
C ALA A 48 -9.19 -7.17 16.25
N PRO A 49 -9.51 -7.23 17.56
CA PRO A 49 -10.90 -7.16 18.04
C PRO A 49 -11.64 -5.86 17.69
N LEU A 50 -10.91 -4.78 17.35
CA LEU A 50 -11.51 -3.53 16.89
C LEU A 50 -12.03 -3.61 15.45
N LYS A 51 -11.86 -4.76 14.78
CA LYS A 51 -12.32 -5.03 13.41
C LYS A 51 -11.93 -3.93 12.43
N PRO A 52 -10.64 -3.54 12.37
CA PRO A 52 -10.21 -2.54 11.41
C PRO A 52 -10.51 -3.01 9.99
N ARG A 53 -10.78 -2.06 9.08
CA ARG A 53 -10.98 -2.37 7.66
C ARG A 53 -9.76 -3.12 7.12
N PHE A 54 -8.57 -2.66 7.47
CA PHE A 54 -7.33 -3.30 7.07
C PHE A 54 -6.18 -2.98 8.03
N MET A 55 -5.11 -3.76 7.91
CA MET A 55 -3.82 -3.48 8.53
C MET A 55 -2.75 -3.35 7.43
N SER A 56 -2.08 -2.20 7.37
CA SER A 56 -1.00 -1.95 6.41
C SER A 56 0.39 -2.20 7.02
N VAL A 57 1.33 -2.61 6.18
CA VAL A 57 2.74 -2.72 6.54
C VAL A 57 3.55 -1.83 5.63
N THR A 58 4.35 -0.94 6.21
CA THR A 58 5.16 0.02 5.48
C THR A 58 6.28 -0.66 4.69
N TYR A 59 6.79 0.07 3.71
CA TYR A 59 7.89 -0.34 2.85
C TYR A 59 9.03 0.66 3.01
N GLY A 60 10.17 0.17 3.49
CA GLY A 60 11.32 1.00 3.84
C GLY A 60 11.86 1.76 2.64
N ALA A 61 12.46 2.93 2.92
CA ALA A 61 13.11 3.77 1.91
C ALA A 61 14.08 2.94 1.06
N GLY A 62 14.04 3.17 -0.27
CA GLY A 62 14.85 2.44 -1.24
C GLY A 62 14.67 0.91 -1.28
N GLY A 63 13.61 0.35 -0.67
CA GLY A 63 13.38 -1.10 -0.64
C GLY A 63 14.13 -1.86 0.46
N SER A 64 14.74 -1.16 1.40
CA SER A 64 15.56 -1.72 2.49
C SER A 64 14.85 -2.73 3.42
N THR A 65 13.52 -2.80 3.38
CA THR A 65 12.73 -3.73 4.18
C THR A 65 11.87 -4.69 3.36
N ARG A 66 12.09 -4.83 2.05
CA ARG A 66 11.25 -5.63 1.13
C ARG A 66 10.84 -7.00 1.72
N GLU A 67 11.84 -7.78 2.12
CA GLU A 67 11.63 -9.14 2.66
C GLU A 67 10.84 -9.13 3.97
N ARG A 68 11.17 -8.19 4.87
CA ARG A 68 10.49 -8.04 6.17
C ARG A 68 9.05 -7.57 5.99
N THR A 69 8.80 -6.60 5.11
CA THR A 69 7.45 -6.16 4.75
C THR A 69 6.63 -7.32 4.18
N ARG A 70 7.20 -8.10 3.25
CA ARG A 70 6.55 -9.29 2.69
C ARG A 70 6.22 -10.33 3.76
N ALA A 71 7.17 -10.64 4.64
CA ALA A 71 6.96 -11.60 5.71
C ALA A 71 5.83 -11.16 6.66
N THR A 72 5.85 -9.91 7.11
CA THR A 72 4.83 -9.37 8.02
C THR A 72 3.45 -9.31 7.38
N VAL A 73 3.32 -8.79 6.16
CA VAL A 73 2.01 -8.67 5.49
C VAL A 73 1.41 -10.04 5.19
N THR A 74 2.23 -11.01 4.77
CA THR A 74 1.79 -12.39 4.52
C THR A 74 1.36 -13.07 5.81
N ARG A 75 2.07 -12.82 6.93
CA ARG A 75 1.68 -13.36 8.24
C ARG A 75 0.33 -12.81 8.69
N ILE A 76 0.10 -11.50 8.58
CA ILE A 76 -1.20 -10.88 8.90
C ILE A 76 -2.31 -11.52 8.04
N ALA A 77 -2.08 -11.67 6.73
CA ALA A 77 -3.05 -12.27 5.82
C ALA A 77 -3.37 -13.74 6.13
N ARG A 78 -2.39 -14.49 6.65
CA ARG A 78 -2.54 -15.92 6.97
C ARG A 78 -3.15 -16.16 8.35
N GLU A 79 -2.74 -15.39 9.35
CA GLU A 79 -3.03 -15.64 10.76
C GLU A 79 -4.18 -14.78 11.30
N THR A 80 -4.69 -13.83 10.51
CA THR A 80 -5.84 -13.00 10.88
C THR A 80 -6.93 -13.05 9.81
N THR A 81 -8.15 -12.65 10.16
CA THR A 81 -9.25 -12.43 9.21
C THR A 81 -9.30 -11.00 8.68
N ILE A 82 -8.33 -10.16 9.06
CA ILE A 82 -8.26 -8.75 8.70
C ILE A 82 -7.47 -8.63 7.39
N PRO A 83 -7.99 -7.91 6.40
CA PRO A 83 -7.27 -7.68 5.16
C PRO A 83 -5.92 -7.00 5.39
N ALA A 84 -4.87 -7.64 4.88
CA ALA A 84 -3.51 -7.15 4.96
C ALA A 84 -3.17 -6.32 3.70
N VAL A 85 -2.48 -5.21 3.90
CA VAL A 85 -2.16 -4.24 2.85
C VAL A 85 -0.66 -4.01 2.81
N ALA A 86 -0.07 -4.20 1.63
CA ALA A 86 1.35 -3.93 1.44
C ALA A 86 1.55 -2.51 0.96
N HIS A 87 2.45 -1.76 1.59
CA HIS A 87 3.02 -0.59 0.94
C HIS A 87 4.00 -1.07 -0.14
N LEU A 88 4.04 -0.35 -1.26
CA LEU A 88 5.00 -0.60 -2.32
C LEU A 88 5.47 0.73 -2.88
N THR A 89 6.80 0.93 -2.90
CA THR A 89 7.44 2.11 -3.46
C THR A 89 8.12 1.77 -4.78
N CYS A 90 8.28 2.75 -5.67
CA CYS A 90 8.99 2.56 -6.94
C CYS A 90 10.37 3.20 -7.01
N VAL A 91 10.84 3.80 -5.92
CA VAL A 91 12.18 4.39 -5.83
C VAL A 91 13.28 3.31 -5.85
N ASN A 92 14.34 3.57 -6.62
CA ASN A 92 15.53 2.72 -6.74
C ASN A 92 15.31 1.27 -7.24
N ALA A 93 14.14 0.96 -7.78
CA ALA A 93 13.85 -0.35 -8.39
C ALA A 93 13.47 -0.19 -9.88
N SER A 94 13.83 -1.17 -10.70
CA SER A 94 13.34 -1.26 -12.08
C SER A 94 11.84 -1.62 -12.09
N ARG A 95 11.17 -1.42 -13.23
CA ARG A 95 9.78 -1.87 -13.40
C ARG A 95 9.66 -3.38 -13.21
N ASP A 96 10.57 -4.15 -13.77
CA ASP A 96 10.56 -5.62 -13.65
C ASP A 96 10.66 -6.07 -12.18
N GLU A 97 11.54 -5.44 -11.39
CA GLU A 97 11.67 -5.75 -9.96
C GLU A 97 10.39 -5.45 -9.18
N ILE A 98 9.72 -4.33 -9.49
CA ILE A 98 8.45 -3.95 -8.86
C ILE A 98 7.30 -4.86 -9.31
N ASP A 99 7.28 -5.22 -10.59
CA ASP A 99 6.25 -6.07 -11.17
C ASP A 99 6.34 -7.50 -10.59
N ASP A 100 7.55 -8.00 -10.38
CA ASP A 100 7.79 -9.28 -9.70
C ASP A 100 7.30 -9.23 -8.24
N ILE A 101 7.54 -8.13 -7.51
CA ILE A 101 6.99 -7.95 -6.15
C ILE A 101 5.47 -7.96 -6.16
N ALA A 102 4.86 -7.28 -7.12
CA ALA A 102 3.41 -7.22 -7.23
C ALA A 102 2.83 -8.61 -7.52
N ARG A 103 3.44 -9.39 -8.43
CA ARG A 103 3.05 -10.79 -8.67
C ARG A 103 3.19 -11.64 -7.42
N ASP A 104 4.32 -11.53 -6.71
CA ASP A 104 4.55 -12.21 -5.42
C ASP A 104 3.45 -11.90 -4.39
N TYR A 105 3.06 -10.61 -4.27
CA TYR A 105 1.98 -10.20 -3.38
C TYR A 105 0.64 -10.77 -3.79
N TRP A 106 0.34 -10.77 -5.09
CA TRP A 106 -0.89 -11.36 -5.61
C TRP A 106 -0.95 -12.87 -5.32
N ASP A 107 0.14 -13.60 -5.54
CA ASP A 107 0.20 -15.04 -5.28
C ASP A 107 0.13 -15.35 -3.78
N ALA A 108 0.64 -14.45 -2.93
CA ALA A 108 0.52 -14.54 -1.48
C ALA A 108 -0.87 -14.16 -0.92
N GLY A 109 -1.84 -13.84 -1.77
CA GLY A 109 -3.21 -13.50 -1.34
C GLY A 109 -3.42 -12.02 -0.98
N ILE A 110 -2.40 -11.17 -1.16
CA ILE A 110 -2.54 -9.72 -0.94
C ILE A 110 -3.29 -9.11 -2.13
N ARG A 111 -4.36 -8.37 -1.84
CA ARG A 111 -5.26 -7.79 -2.86
C ARG A 111 -5.27 -6.27 -2.85
N HIS A 112 -4.71 -5.65 -1.82
CA HIS A 112 -4.71 -4.22 -1.63
C HIS A 112 -3.28 -3.72 -1.42
N ILE A 113 -2.90 -2.69 -2.19
CA ILE A 113 -1.59 -2.04 -2.13
C ILE A 113 -1.76 -0.55 -1.79
N VAL A 114 -0.87 -0.02 -0.95
CA VAL A 114 -0.62 1.43 -0.87
C VAL A 114 0.53 1.76 -1.83
N ALA A 115 0.20 2.35 -2.99
CA ALA A 115 1.16 2.67 -4.03
C ALA A 115 1.78 4.04 -3.78
N LEU A 116 3.10 4.06 -3.62
CA LEU A 116 3.86 5.24 -3.24
C LEU A 116 5.02 5.44 -4.21
N ARG A 117 5.46 6.69 -4.40
CA ARG A 117 6.75 6.93 -5.07
C ARG A 117 7.89 6.41 -4.18
N GLY A 118 7.80 6.70 -2.89
CA GLY A 118 8.85 6.48 -1.91
C GLY A 118 9.85 7.63 -1.86
N ASP A 119 10.69 7.55 -0.84
CA ASP A 119 11.75 8.51 -0.57
C ASP A 119 13.11 7.92 -0.98
N PRO A 120 13.98 8.73 -1.61
CA PRO A 120 15.33 8.30 -1.90
C PRO A 120 16.12 8.10 -0.60
N PRO A 121 17.08 7.17 -0.60
CA PRO A 121 17.96 6.98 0.56
C PRO A 121 18.72 8.28 0.85
N GLY A 122 18.89 8.61 2.13
CA GLY A 122 19.62 9.81 2.54
C GLY A 122 18.89 11.14 2.38
N GLY A 123 17.62 11.15 1.94
CA GLY A 123 16.80 12.37 1.89
C GLY A 123 17.10 13.31 0.71
N GLU A 124 17.78 12.80 -0.32
CA GLU A 124 18.05 13.55 -1.54
C GLU A 124 16.76 13.84 -2.33
N ARG A 125 16.86 14.55 -3.46
CA ARG A 125 15.72 14.69 -4.37
C ARG A 125 15.52 13.38 -5.14
N PHE A 126 14.28 12.90 -5.20
CA PHE A 126 13.95 11.70 -5.97
C PHE A 126 14.38 11.87 -7.43
N GLN A 127 15.04 10.84 -7.96
CA GLN A 127 15.34 10.70 -9.38
C GLN A 127 14.84 9.34 -9.85
N ALA A 128 14.01 9.35 -10.89
CA ALA A 128 13.54 8.11 -11.49
C ALA A 128 14.71 7.38 -12.14
N ARG A 129 14.77 6.06 -11.96
CA ARG A 129 15.66 5.23 -12.77
C ARG A 129 15.19 5.25 -14.22
N PRO A 130 16.09 5.16 -15.21
CA PRO A 130 15.70 5.06 -16.62
C PRO A 130 14.76 3.88 -16.91
N ASP A 131 14.93 2.78 -16.19
CA ASP A 131 14.15 1.54 -16.28
C ASP A 131 13.07 1.40 -15.18
N GLY A 132 12.85 2.44 -14.38
CA GLY A 132 11.91 2.43 -13.25
C GLY A 132 10.58 3.12 -13.55
N TYR A 133 9.64 3.05 -12.61
CA TYR A 133 8.45 3.89 -12.61
C TYR A 133 8.84 5.31 -12.17
N ALA A 134 8.43 6.32 -12.95
CA ALA A 134 8.88 7.69 -12.70
C ALA A 134 8.19 8.35 -11.51
N ASN A 135 7.01 7.86 -11.11
CA ASN A 135 6.22 8.41 -10.03
C ASN A 135 5.09 7.45 -9.63
N ALA A 136 4.30 7.84 -8.62
CA ALA A 136 3.20 7.01 -8.12
C ALA A 136 2.08 6.79 -9.15
N VAL A 137 1.83 7.68 -10.11
CA VAL A 137 0.81 7.49 -11.17
C VAL A 137 1.20 6.30 -12.03
N GLU A 138 2.43 6.27 -12.54
CA GLU A 138 2.89 5.16 -13.38
C GLU A 138 2.94 3.83 -12.61
N LEU A 139 3.25 3.88 -11.31
CA LEU A 139 3.18 2.70 -10.44
C LEU A 139 1.75 2.16 -10.36
N VAL A 140 0.74 3.03 -10.15
CA VAL A 140 -0.68 2.62 -10.15
C VAL A 140 -1.05 1.93 -11.47
N GLU A 141 -0.70 2.54 -12.60
CA GLU A 141 -0.97 1.96 -13.93
C GLU A 141 -0.28 0.59 -14.10
N GLY A 142 0.97 0.48 -13.65
CA GLY A 142 1.73 -0.78 -13.64
C GLY A 142 1.03 -1.88 -12.86
N LEU A 143 0.68 -1.60 -11.62
CA LEU A 143 0.00 -2.55 -10.74
C LEU A 143 -1.35 -3.01 -11.33
N LYS A 144 -2.12 -2.09 -11.93
CA LYS A 144 -3.40 -2.43 -12.57
C LYS A 144 -3.27 -3.34 -13.80
N ARG A 145 -2.12 -3.32 -14.50
CA ARG A 145 -1.85 -4.26 -15.60
C ARG A 145 -1.52 -5.67 -15.12
N ILE A 146 -0.97 -5.80 -13.92
CA ILE A 146 -0.53 -7.09 -13.37
C ILE A 146 -1.72 -7.86 -12.82
N ALA A 147 -2.54 -7.22 -11.98
CA ALA A 147 -3.68 -7.84 -11.34
C ALA A 147 -4.72 -6.79 -10.91
N PRO A 148 -5.98 -7.18 -10.66
CA PRO A 148 -7.03 -6.26 -10.22
C PRO A 148 -6.87 -5.89 -8.74
N PHE A 149 -5.76 -5.25 -8.38
CA PHE A 149 -5.52 -4.72 -7.05
C PHE A 149 -6.53 -3.62 -6.68
N GLU A 150 -6.95 -3.59 -5.43
CA GLU A 150 -7.38 -2.34 -4.80
C GLU A 150 -6.13 -1.49 -4.52
N ILE A 151 -6.19 -0.19 -4.79
CA ILE A 151 -5.01 0.67 -4.68
C ILE A 151 -5.35 1.94 -3.90
N SER A 152 -4.71 2.10 -2.75
CA SER A 152 -4.63 3.38 -2.04
C SER A 152 -3.42 4.16 -2.51
N VAL A 153 -3.49 5.49 -2.47
CA VAL A 153 -2.36 6.40 -2.71
C VAL A 153 -2.24 7.43 -1.60
N ALA A 154 -1.06 8.04 -1.41
CA ALA A 154 -0.92 9.14 -0.44
C ALA A 154 -1.63 10.42 -0.90
N CYS A 155 -2.13 11.23 0.02
CA CYS A 155 -2.52 12.63 -0.20
C CYS A 155 -1.89 13.56 0.84
N TYR A 156 -1.79 14.85 0.54
CA TYR A 156 -1.11 15.82 1.39
C TYR A 156 -2.01 17.04 1.62
N PRO A 157 -2.74 17.12 2.75
CA PRO A 157 -3.57 18.28 3.07
C PRO A 157 -2.79 19.61 3.11
N GLU A 158 -1.52 19.55 3.49
CA GLU A 158 -0.61 20.70 3.59
C GLU A 158 0.29 20.88 2.35
N THR A 159 -0.05 20.23 1.22
CA THR A 159 0.74 20.19 -0.03
C THR A 159 2.05 19.40 0.13
N HIS A 160 2.34 18.52 -0.83
CA HIS A 160 3.62 17.81 -0.82
C HIS A 160 4.81 18.78 -0.93
N PRO A 161 5.90 18.63 -0.14
CA PRO A 161 7.03 19.58 -0.13
C PRO A 161 7.77 19.77 -1.47
N GLN A 162 7.62 18.81 -2.39
CA GLN A 162 8.21 18.86 -3.74
C GLN A 162 7.19 19.21 -4.83
N ALA A 163 5.95 19.53 -4.48
CA ALA A 163 4.97 20.00 -5.44
C ALA A 163 5.30 21.43 -5.91
N LEU A 164 4.91 21.78 -7.12
CA LEU A 164 5.12 23.11 -7.68
C LEU A 164 4.19 24.16 -7.07
N SER A 165 2.98 23.73 -6.69
CA SER A 165 1.96 24.53 -5.98
C SER A 165 0.92 23.57 -5.36
N PRO A 166 0.04 24.06 -4.47
CA PRO A 166 -1.09 23.28 -3.96
C PRO A 166 -1.99 22.72 -5.06
N GLU A 167 -2.25 23.50 -6.11
CA GLU A 167 -3.08 23.09 -7.26
C GLU A 167 -2.41 21.97 -8.04
N ALA A 168 -1.09 22.04 -8.24
CA ALA A 168 -0.34 20.99 -8.91
C ALA A 168 -0.34 19.67 -8.11
N ASP A 169 -0.33 19.74 -6.78
CA ASP A 169 -0.41 18.55 -5.92
C ASP A 169 -1.79 17.88 -5.99
N ILE A 170 -2.86 18.69 -6.00
CA ILE A 170 -4.24 18.21 -6.18
C ILE A 170 -4.42 17.60 -7.58
N GLU A 171 -3.91 18.24 -8.64
CA GLU A 171 -3.95 17.68 -9.99
C GLU A 171 -3.17 16.35 -10.06
N PHE A 172 -2.04 16.26 -9.37
CA PHE A 172 -1.30 15.01 -9.26
C PHE A 172 -2.06 13.92 -8.50
N LEU A 173 -2.78 14.28 -7.43
CA LEU A 173 -3.72 13.38 -6.75
C LEU A 173 -4.80 12.88 -7.70
N LYS A 174 -5.43 13.77 -8.45
CA LYS A 174 -6.45 13.42 -9.45
C LYS A 174 -5.91 12.41 -10.46
N ARG A 175 -4.72 12.64 -11.01
CA ARG A 175 -4.08 11.72 -11.97
C ARG A 175 -3.86 10.32 -11.40
N LYS A 176 -3.59 10.18 -10.08
CA LYS A 176 -3.50 8.85 -9.44
C LYS A 176 -4.85 8.13 -9.40
N PHE A 177 -5.94 8.84 -9.18
CA PHE A 177 -7.29 8.27 -9.28
C PHE A 177 -7.65 7.91 -10.72
N ASP A 178 -7.34 8.78 -11.69
CA ASP A 178 -7.55 8.50 -13.12
C ASP A 178 -6.79 7.24 -13.58
N ALA A 179 -5.60 6.99 -13.01
CA ALA A 179 -4.81 5.78 -13.25
C ALA A 179 -5.39 4.51 -12.61
N GLY A 180 -6.39 4.63 -11.73
CA GLY A 180 -7.11 3.51 -11.12
C GLY A 180 -6.95 3.35 -9.61
N ALA A 181 -6.38 4.33 -8.90
CA ALA A 181 -6.47 4.36 -7.45
C ALA A 181 -7.93 4.50 -7.01
N THR A 182 -8.30 3.83 -5.91
CA THR A 182 -9.69 3.81 -5.39
C THR A 182 -9.84 4.59 -4.09
N ARG A 183 -8.73 4.92 -3.42
CA ARG A 183 -8.72 5.65 -2.15
C ARG A 183 -7.44 6.47 -1.99
N ALA A 184 -7.50 7.54 -1.20
CA ALA A 184 -6.34 8.24 -0.69
C ALA A 184 -6.23 8.10 0.83
N ILE A 185 -5.01 8.09 1.35
CA ILE A 185 -4.68 8.08 2.78
C ILE A 185 -3.78 9.28 3.07
#